data_AF-A0A931BCK7-F1
#
_entry.id   AF-A0A931BCK7-F1
#
_cell.length_a   1.000
_cell.length_b   1.000
_cell.length_c   1.000
_cell.angle_alpha   90.00
_cell.angle_beta   90.00
_cell.angle_gamma   90.00
#
_symmetry.space_group_name_H-M   'P 1'
#
loop_
_entity.id
_entity.type
_entity.pdbx_description
1 polymer ?
#
loop_
_entity_poly.entity_id
_entity_poly.type
_entity_poly.pdbx_seq_one_letter_code
_entity_poly.pdbx_strand_id
1 'polypeptide(L)'
;MGLDINLSTDNQAIQEAEATDEDLFYQHSLSRTFCNLIGRQDMDDPELNQIGRLTGIDISPFYEMTAYPSEEHLEFKLRIAEDEAERQSILEEAAEDKARAAGNLDRVLATVEGLLNRLAPVDNLPSLLKNEGFTSGDYEPYFGNFLTDTGDGYIGNNFGQDLRNLKRHLNYIKAAGGTTVFFEFG
;
A
#
# COMPACT_ATOMS: atom_id res chain seq x y z
N MET A 1 1.43 15.37 13.41
CA MET A 1 2.26 14.19 13.12
C MET A 1 1.33 13.20 12.45
N GLY A 2 1.61 12.86 11.20
CA GLY A 2 0.77 11.95 10.40
C GLY A 2 1.46 10.60 10.25
N LEU A 3 0.68 9.55 10.02
CA LEU A 3 1.19 8.21 9.70
C LEU A 3 1.68 8.19 8.25
N ASP A 4 2.82 7.57 8.04
CA ASP A 4 3.43 7.30 6.75
C ASP A 4 3.32 5.81 6.41
N ILE A 5 3.48 5.50 5.12
CA ILE A 5 3.45 4.14 4.60
C ILE A 5 4.73 3.88 3.81
N ASN A 6 5.44 2.83 4.20
CA ASN A 6 6.62 2.33 3.53
C ASN A 6 6.32 0.96 2.93
N LEU A 7 7.04 0.59 1.88
CA LEU A 7 6.96 -0.73 1.28
C LEU A 7 8.18 -1.53 1.74
N SER A 8 7.93 -2.69 2.34
CA SER A 8 8.97 -3.59 2.86
C SER A 8 8.88 -4.95 2.18
N THR A 9 9.96 -5.72 2.26
CA THR A 9 10.13 -6.99 1.54
C THR A 9 10.85 -8.05 2.37
N ASP A 10 10.76 -9.31 1.96
CA ASP A 10 11.45 -10.46 2.55
C ASP A 10 12.97 -10.48 2.32
N ASN A 11 13.51 -9.53 1.56
CA ASN A 11 14.94 -9.40 1.30
C ASN A 11 15.56 -8.22 2.07
N GLN A 12 16.30 -8.55 3.14
CA GLN A 12 16.95 -7.57 4.01
C GLN A 12 17.97 -6.67 3.28
N ALA A 13 18.67 -7.17 2.27
CA ALA A 13 19.66 -6.36 1.54
C ALA A 13 19.01 -5.20 0.77
N ILE A 14 17.75 -5.36 0.37
CA ILE A 14 16.96 -4.31 -0.29
C ILE A 14 16.60 -3.23 0.73
N GLN A 15 16.11 -3.64 1.90
CA GLN A 15 15.76 -2.73 2.98
C GLN A 15 16.96 -1.87 3.41
N GLU A 16 18.15 -2.48 3.52
CA GLU A 16 19.39 -1.78 3.85
C GLU A 16 19.82 -0.80 2.77
N ALA A 17 19.65 -1.15 1.49
CA ALA A 17 19.99 -0.26 0.38
C ALA A 17 19.10 1.00 0.37
N GLU A 18 17.79 0.83 0.53
CA GLU A 18 16.84 1.96 0.55
C GLU A 18 17.05 2.90 1.74
N ALA A 19 17.48 2.37 2.89
CA ALA A 19 17.79 3.20 4.06
C ALA A 19 19.00 4.14 3.85
N THR A 20 19.81 3.91 2.82
CA THR A 20 21.07 4.66 2.59
C THR A 20 21.08 5.51 1.33
N ASP A 21 20.05 5.38 0.47
CA ASP A 21 19.98 6.07 -0.82
C ASP A 21 18.74 6.98 -0.87
N GLU A 22 18.97 8.29 -0.72
CA GLU A 22 17.91 9.31 -0.76
C GLU A 22 17.19 9.34 -2.12
N ASP A 23 17.89 9.05 -3.22
CA ASP A 23 17.27 9.06 -4.56
C ASP A 23 16.29 7.89 -4.71
N LEU A 24 16.62 6.72 -4.16
CA LEU A 24 15.69 5.58 -4.11
C LEU A 24 14.45 5.91 -3.26
N PHE A 25 14.65 6.55 -2.11
CA PHE A 25 13.54 6.95 -1.24
C PHE A 25 12.53 7.83 -1.98
N TYR A 26 12.97 8.90 -2.65
CA TYR A 26 12.04 9.81 -3.35
C TYR A 26 11.35 9.15 -4.55
N GLN A 27 12.04 8.27 -5.28
CA GLN A 27 11.48 7.59 -6.44
C GLN A 27 10.45 6.51 -6.07
N HIS A 28 10.55 5.94 -4.87
CA HIS A 28 9.73 4.82 -4.41
C HIS A 28 8.71 5.19 -3.32
N SER A 29 8.80 6.40 -2.76
CA SER A 29 7.91 6.87 -1.71
C SER A 29 6.44 6.89 -2.13
N LEU A 30 5.58 6.50 -1.19
CA LEU A 30 4.14 6.62 -1.30
C LEU A 30 3.68 7.81 -0.46
N SER A 31 2.65 8.52 -0.94
CA SER A 31 2.16 9.69 -0.22
C SER A 31 1.40 9.33 1.05
N ARG A 32 1.33 10.28 1.99
CA ARG A 32 0.41 10.21 3.15
C ARG A 32 -1.05 10.04 2.73
N THR A 33 -1.41 10.60 1.57
CA THR A 33 -2.75 10.46 1.00
C THR A 33 -3.02 9.01 0.60
N PHE A 34 -2.01 8.30 0.08
CA PHE A 34 -2.08 6.86 -0.16
C PHE A 34 -2.17 6.07 1.15
N CYS A 35 -1.39 6.42 2.18
CA CYS A 35 -1.51 5.81 3.51
C CYS A 35 -2.94 5.92 4.06
N ASN A 36 -3.53 7.12 3.97
CA ASN A 36 -4.92 7.35 4.36
C ASN A 36 -5.92 6.55 3.50
N LEU A 37 -5.67 6.41 2.20
CA LEU A 37 -6.51 5.58 1.33
C LEU A 37 -6.52 4.11 1.78
N ILE A 38 -5.33 3.56 2.05
CA ILE A 38 -5.14 2.17 2.46
C ILE A 38 -5.74 1.89 3.84
N GLY A 39 -5.56 2.81 4.79
CA GLY A 39 -6.05 2.67 6.17
C GLY A 39 -7.57 2.75 6.34
N ARG A 40 -8.33 2.98 5.27
CA ARG A 40 -9.80 3.16 5.31
C ARG A 40 -10.58 1.89 4.95
N GLN A 41 -9.93 0.74 4.95
CA GLN A 41 -10.53 -0.55 4.58
C GLN A 41 -11.79 -0.93 5.38
N ASP A 42 -11.92 -0.45 6.62
CA ASP A 42 -13.05 -0.76 7.51
C ASP A 42 -14.27 0.19 7.31
N MET A 43 -14.21 1.11 6.35
CA MET A 43 -15.35 1.95 6.00
C MET A 43 -16.39 1.17 5.18
N ASP A 44 -17.63 1.66 5.13
CA ASP A 44 -18.75 0.97 4.46
C ASP A 44 -18.49 0.76 2.95
N ASP A 45 -17.90 1.74 2.27
CA ASP A 45 -17.51 1.63 0.85
C ASP A 45 -16.27 2.48 0.50
N PRO A 46 -15.05 2.11 0.95
CA PRO A 46 -13.85 2.89 0.72
C PRO A 46 -13.54 3.08 -0.76
N GLU A 47 -12.87 4.18 -1.09
CA GLU A 47 -12.59 4.58 -2.46
C GLU A 47 -11.80 3.51 -3.23
N LEU A 48 -10.93 2.76 -2.56
CA LEU A 48 -10.20 1.65 -3.17
C LEU A 48 -11.12 0.50 -3.60
N ASN A 49 -12.13 0.14 -2.80
CA ASN A 49 -13.16 -0.85 -3.16
C ASN A 49 -13.96 -0.37 -4.38
N GLN A 50 -14.34 0.91 -4.39
CA GLN A 50 -15.04 1.53 -5.51
C GLN A 50 -14.20 1.48 -6.79
N ILE A 51 -12.90 1.78 -6.71
CA ILE A 51 -11.93 1.66 -7.82
C ILE A 51 -11.84 0.21 -8.31
N GLY A 52 -11.75 -0.76 -7.40
CA GLY A 52 -11.74 -2.19 -7.75
C GLY A 52 -12.98 -2.58 -8.56
N ARG A 53 -14.18 -2.16 -8.11
CA ARG A 53 -15.43 -2.41 -8.85
C ARG A 53 -15.49 -1.68 -10.18
N LEU A 54 -15.06 -0.42 -10.23
CA LEU A 54 -15.04 0.40 -11.46
C LEU A 54 -14.14 -0.22 -12.53
N THR A 55 -12.99 -0.74 -12.13
CA THR A 55 -11.96 -1.27 -13.04
C THR A 55 -12.11 -2.77 -13.32
N GLY A 56 -12.84 -3.49 -12.47
CA GLY A 56 -12.90 -4.95 -12.45
C GLY A 56 -11.60 -5.61 -12.00
N ILE A 57 -10.71 -4.86 -11.34
CA ILE A 57 -9.45 -5.36 -10.79
C ILE A 57 -9.66 -5.77 -9.34
N ASP A 58 -9.15 -6.94 -8.98
CA ASP A 58 -9.10 -7.39 -7.59
C ASP A 58 -8.06 -6.59 -6.81
N ILE A 59 -8.51 -5.89 -5.77
CA ILE A 59 -7.68 -5.03 -4.92
C ILE A 59 -7.31 -5.71 -3.58
N SER A 60 -7.79 -6.95 -3.32
CA SER A 60 -7.42 -7.70 -2.11
C SER A 60 -5.91 -7.75 -1.85
N PRO A 61 -5.02 -7.79 -2.88
CA PRO A 61 -3.59 -7.82 -2.65
C PRO A 61 -3.07 -6.63 -1.84
N PHE A 62 -3.69 -5.44 -1.96
CA PHE A 62 -3.30 -4.29 -1.15
C PHE A 62 -3.69 -4.45 0.31
N TYR A 63 -4.88 -4.99 0.61
CA TYR A 63 -5.29 -5.27 1.99
C TYR A 63 -4.45 -6.36 2.63
N GLU A 64 -4.11 -7.40 1.87
CA GLU A 64 -3.22 -8.46 2.35
C GLU A 64 -1.81 -7.94 2.69
N MET A 65 -1.33 -6.91 2.00
CA MET A 65 -0.09 -6.22 2.36
C MET A 65 -0.18 -5.46 3.68
N THR A 66 -1.37 -4.95 4.06
CA THR A 66 -1.58 -4.27 5.34
C THR A 66 -1.66 -5.21 6.53
N ALA A 67 -2.11 -6.44 6.29
CA ALA A 67 -2.29 -7.46 7.33
C ALA A 67 -0.96 -8.08 7.78
N TYR A 68 0.13 -7.88 7.03
CA TYR A 68 1.42 -8.45 7.38
C TYR A 68 1.90 -7.90 8.74
N PRO A 69 2.14 -8.77 9.73
CA PRO A 69 2.54 -8.33 11.05
C PRO A 69 4.01 -7.89 11.04
N SER A 70 4.27 -6.62 11.33
CA SER A 70 5.63 -6.17 11.66
C SER A 70 6.09 -6.81 12.96
N GLU A 71 7.41 -7.03 13.10
CA GLU A 71 7.97 -7.65 14.30
C GLU A 71 7.67 -6.82 15.55
N GLU A 72 7.80 -5.50 15.47
CA GLU A 72 7.49 -4.59 16.56
C GLU A 72 6.01 -4.65 16.98
N HIS A 73 5.07 -4.68 16.01
CA HIS A 73 3.65 -4.78 16.31
C HIS A 73 3.28 -6.12 16.93
N LEU A 74 3.88 -7.21 16.43
CA LEU A 74 3.71 -8.54 17.00
C LEU A 74 4.24 -8.62 18.43
N GLU A 75 5.45 -8.09 18.69
CA GLU A 75 6.02 -8.01 20.03
C GLU A 75 5.14 -7.19 20.98
N PHE A 76 4.60 -6.07 20.50
CA PHE A 76 3.66 -5.26 21.28
C PHE A 76 2.40 -6.04 21.64
N LYS A 77 1.74 -6.67 20.67
CA LYS A 77 0.54 -7.52 20.89
C LYS A 77 0.83 -8.63 21.90
N LEU A 78 1.94 -9.34 21.75
CA LEU A 78 2.34 -10.44 22.65
C LEU A 78 2.63 -9.97 24.08
N ARG A 79 3.09 -8.73 24.25
CA ARG A 79 3.36 -8.13 25.57
C ARG A 79 2.08 -7.76 26.32
N ILE A 80 1.02 -7.38 25.61
CA ILE A 80 -0.25 -6.95 26.20
C ILE A 80 -1.29 -8.07 26.34
N ALA A 81 -1.03 -9.25 25.76
CA ALA A 81 -1.90 -10.41 25.87
C ALA A 81 -2.18 -10.80 27.33
N GLU A 82 -3.44 -11.05 27.64
CA GLU A 82 -3.97 -11.32 28.98
C GLU A 82 -3.63 -12.74 29.46
N ASP A 83 -3.61 -13.71 28.54
CA ASP A 83 -3.34 -15.12 28.84
C ASP A 83 -2.63 -15.87 27.70
N GLU A 84 -2.30 -17.13 27.96
CA GLU A 84 -1.59 -17.98 27.00
C GLU A 84 -2.44 -18.33 25.76
N ALA A 85 -3.78 -18.39 25.91
CA ALA A 85 -4.66 -18.68 24.78
C ALA A 85 -4.71 -17.50 23.80
N GLU A 86 -4.75 -16.27 24.32
CA GLU A 86 -4.64 -15.06 23.52
C GLU A 86 -3.28 -14.96 22.82
N ARG A 87 -2.17 -15.25 23.54
CA ARG A 87 -0.83 -15.29 22.95
C ARG A 87 -0.76 -16.28 21.78
N GLN A 88 -1.32 -17.47 21.95
CA GLN A 88 -1.34 -18.49 20.91
C GLN A 88 -2.18 -18.04 19.71
N SER A 89 -3.35 -17.42 19.94
CA SER A 89 -4.19 -16.87 18.86
C SER A 89 -3.46 -15.77 18.07
N ILE A 90 -2.71 -14.89 18.74
CA ILE A 90 -1.93 -13.83 18.09
C ILE A 90 -0.84 -14.43 17.19
N LEU A 91 -0.16 -15.48 17.65
CA LEU A 91 0.89 -16.16 16.87
C LEU A 91 0.31 -16.90 15.67
N GLU A 92 -0.86 -17.52 15.82
CA GLU A 92 -1.57 -18.20 14.73
C GLU A 92 -2.04 -17.20 13.67
N GLU A 93 -2.69 -16.10 14.06
CA GLU A 93 -3.09 -15.01 13.16
C GLU A 93 -1.88 -14.46 12.39
N ALA A 94 -0.78 -14.17 13.11
CA ALA A 94 0.44 -13.65 12.49
C ALA A 94 1.05 -14.64 11.49
N ALA A 95 1.03 -15.94 11.78
CA ALA A 95 1.53 -16.97 10.87
C ALA A 95 0.65 -17.09 9.62
N GLU A 96 -0.67 -17.03 9.78
CA GLU A 96 -1.62 -17.05 8.66
C GLU A 96 -1.46 -15.83 7.75
N ASP A 97 -1.31 -14.63 8.32
CA ASP A 97 -1.14 -13.40 7.55
C ASP A 97 0.20 -13.40 6.79
N LYS A 98 1.29 -13.85 7.43
CA LYS A 98 2.58 -14.05 6.74
C LYS A 98 2.46 -15.05 5.59
N ALA A 99 1.77 -16.17 5.81
CA ALA A 99 1.56 -17.18 4.77
C ALA A 99 0.70 -16.66 3.61
N ARG A 100 -0.30 -15.81 3.89
CA ARG A 100 -1.17 -15.20 2.88
C ARG A 100 -0.40 -14.22 1.99
N ALA A 101 0.54 -13.48 2.56
CA ALA A 101 1.39 -12.55 1.81
C ALA A 101 2.58 -13.23 1.11
N ALA A 102 2.95 -14.45 1.50
CA ALA A 102 4.15 -15.11 0.97
C ALA A 102 4.12 -15.23 -0.57
N GLY A 103 5.16 -14.73 -1.23
CA GLY A 103 5.28 -14.78 -2.68
C GLY A 103 4.29 -13.86 -3.43
N ASN A 104 3.68 -12.88 -2.75
CA ASN A 104 2.64 -12.03 -3.33
C ASN A 104 3.12 -11.00 -4.38
N LEU A 105 4.44 -10.80 -4.54
CA LEU A 105 5.01 -9.70 -5.34
C LEU A 105 4.42 -9.61 -6.76
N ASP A 106 4.37 -10.73 -7.46
CA ASP A 106 3.86 -10.75 -8.84
C ASP A 106 2.37 -10.43 -8.92
N ARG A 107 1.59 -10.85 -7.93
CA ARG A 107 0.15 -10.56 -7.83
C ARG A 107 -0.09 -9.08 -7.54
N VAL A 108 0.69 -8.49 -6.62
CA VAL A 108 0.62 -7.07 -6.31
C VAL A 108 1.03 -6.24 -7.53
N LEU A 109 2.12 -6.61 -8.21
CA LEU A 109 2.58 -5.94 -9.42
C LEU A 109 1.51 -5.99 -10.53
N ALA A 110 0.92 -7.16 -10.78
CA ALA A 110 -0.17 -7.30 -11.75
C ALA A 110 -1.40 -6.44 -11.39
N THR A 111 -1.70 -6.31 -10.10
CA THR A 111 -2.80 -5.46 -9.59
C THR A 111 -2.52 -3.99 -9.91
N VAL A 112 -1.32 -3.50 -9.58
CA VAL A 112 -0.90 -2.11 -9.85
C VAL A 112 -0.91 -1.82 -11.35
N GLU A 113 -0.38 -2.71 -12.17
CA GLU A 113 -0.40 -2.56 -13.63
C GLU A 113 -1.82 -2.58 -14.20
N GLY A 114 -2.68 -3.46 -13.68
CA GLY A 114 -4.09 -3.50 -14.02
C GLY A 114 -4.80 -2.19 -13.74
N LEU A 115 -4.60 -1.62 -12.55
CA LEU A 115 -5.16 -0.33 -12.16
C LEU A 115 -4.65 0.81 -13.03
N LEU A 116 -3.32 0.91 -13.24
CA LEU A 116 -2.73 1.93 -14.11
C LEU A 116 -3.32 1.90 -15.52
N ASN A 117 -3.47 0.71 -16.11
CA ASN A 117 -4.00 0.56 -17.46
C ASN A 117 -5.51 0.85 -17.54
N ARG A 118 -6.29 0.44 -16.53
CA ARG A 118 -7.76 0.60 -16.53
C ARG A 118 -8.21 2.00 -16.17
N LEU A 119 -7.44 2.72 -15.37
CA LEU A 119 -7.76 4.09 -14.93
C LEU A 119 -7.16 5.15 -15.86
N ALA A 120 -6.14 4.84 -16.65
CA ALA A 120 -5.57 5.77 -17.64
C ALA A 120 -6.60 6.45 -18.58
N PRO A 121 -7.64 5.76 -19.10
CA PRO A 121 -8.65 6.40 -19.93
C PRO A 121 -9.80 7.06 -19.15
N VAL A 122 -9.74 7.12 -17.82
CA VAL A 122 -10.81 7.66 -16.97
C VAL A 122 -10.50 9.12 -16.63
N ASP A 123 -11.08 10.05 -17.40
CA ASP A 123 -10.79 11.49 -17.27
C ASP A 123 -11.38 12.16 -16.01
N ASN A 124 -12.39 11.56 -15.37
CA ASN A 124 -13.16 12.17 -14.29
C ASN A 124 -13.35 11.25 -13.08
N LEU A 125 -12.30 10.50 -12.70
CA LEU A 125 -12.33 9.57 -11.57
C LEU A 125 -12.95 10.15 -10.27
N PRO A 126 -12.66 11.40 -9.83
CA PRO A 126 -13.28 11.95 -8.62
C PRO A 126 -14.81 12.01 -8.66
N SER A 127 -15.41 12.20 -9.83
CA SER A 127 -16.87 12.28 -9.98
C SER A 127 -17.55 10.91 -10.03
N LEU A 128 -16.76 9.85 -10.25
CA LEU A 128 -17.23 8.46 -10.28
C LEU A 128 -17.13 7.78 -8.91
N LEU A 129 -16.36 8.37 -8.00
CA LEU A 129 -16.15 7.89 -6.66
C LEU A 129 -17.02 8.70 -5.68
N LYS A 130 -17.58 8.02 -4.70
CA LYS A 130 -18.20 8.64 -3.52
C LYS A 130 -17.09 8.91 -2.51
N ASN A 131 -16.94 10.18 -2.12
CA ASN A 131 -16.00 10.55 -1.06
C ASN A 131 -16.56 10.09 0.29
N GLU A 132 -15.88 9.15 0.93
CA GLU A 132 -16.30 8.58 2.22
C GLU A 132 -15.49 9.11 3.42
N GLY A 133 -14.65 10.15 3.23
CA GLY A 133 -13.75 10.58 4.32
C GLY A 133 -12.46 11.30 3.96
N PHE A 134 -12.21 11.60 2.68
CA PHE A 134 -11.20 12.60 2.35
C PHE A 134 -11.70 13.98 2.74
N THR A 135 -10.82 14.79 3.32
CA THR A 135 -11.00 16.24 3.41
C THR A 135 -11.33 16.79 2.03
N SER A 136 -12.38 17.61 1.94
CA SER A 136 -12.94 18.07 0.65
C SER A 136 -11.93 18.77 -0.25
N GLY A 137 -10.85 19.32 0.31
CA GLY A 137 -9.76 19.97 -0.43
C GLY A 137 -8.73 19.01 -1.05
N ASP A 138 -8.62 17.78 -0.54
CA ASP A 138 -7.57 16.83 -0.95
C ASP A 138 -8.09 15.76 -1.92
N TYR A 139 -9.41 15.57 -1.97
CA TYR A 139 -10.06 14.52 -2.76
C TYR A 139 -9.94 14.70 -4.27
N GLU A 140 -10.42 15.83 -4.80
CA GLU A 140 -10.39 16.10 -6.25
C GLU A 140 -8.96 16.17 -6.80
N PRO A 141 -8.00 16.86 -6.14
CA PRO A 141 -6.63 16.88 -6.62
C PRO A 141 -5.99 15.48 -6.64
N TYR A 142 -6.30 14.63 -5.65
CA TYR A 142 -5.72 13.30 -5.54
C TYR A 142 -6.20 12.34 -6.63
N PHE A 143 -7.50 12.35 -6.94
CA PHE A 143 -8.06 11.43 -7.94
C PHE A 143 -8.17 12.02 -9.36
N GLY A 144 -8.08 13.35 -9.54
CA GLY A 144 -8.40 14.02 -10.80
C GLY A 144 -7.28 14.06 -11.85
N ASN A 145 -6.01 13.99 -11.43
CA ASN A 145 -4.86 14.17 -12.31
C ASN A 145 -4.08 12.87 -12.56
N PHE A 146 -4.79 11.76 -12.81
CA PHE A 146 -4.23 10.41 -12.80
C PHE A 146 -2.99 10.22 -13.70
N LEU A 147 -2.99 10.80 -14.91
CA LEU A 147 -1.85 10.67 -15.82
C LEU A 147 -0.71 11.66 -15.54
N THR A 148 -0.98 12.72 -14.77
CA THR A 148 0.00 13.79 -14.49
C THR A 148 1.11 13.26 -13.61
N ASP A 149 2.35 13.36 -14.07
CA ASP A 149 3.53 13.12 -13.25
C ASP A 149 3.73 14.32 -12.32
N THR A 150 3.52 14.11 -11.02
CA THR A 150 3.73 15.14 -9.99
C THR A 150 5.17 15.20 -9.49
N GLY A 151 6.07 14.37 -10.06
CA GLY A 151 7.47 14.25 -9.68
C GLY A 151 7.73 13.20 -8.60
N ASP A 152 8.94 13.26 -8.03
CA ASP A 152 9.48 12.27 -7.08
C ASP A 152 9.06 12.58 -5.62
N GLY A 153 7.84 13.08 -5.45
CA GLY A 153 7.37 13.62 -4.18
C GLY A 153 6.83 12.57 -3.23
N TYR A 154 7.20 12.67 -1.96
CA TYR A 154 6.48 12.07 -0.82
C TYR A 154 5.25 12.91 -0.40
N ILE A 155 5.16 14.17 -0.86
CA ILE A 155 4.05 15.12 -0.59
C ILE A 155 3.41 15.55 -1.90
N GLY A 156 2.08 15.61 -1.93
CA GLY A 156 1.32 16.19 -3.04
C GLY A 156 1.17 15.27 -4.27
N ASN A 157 1.44 13.97 -4.12
CA ASN A 157 1.12 13.01 -5.16
C ASN A 157 -0.38 12.93 -5.43
N ASN A 158 -0.70 12.56 -6.65
CA ASN A 158 -2.00 12.02 -7.01
C ASN A 158 -1.96 10.47 -6.99
N PHE A 159 -3.13 9.85 -7.05
CA PHE A 159 -3.27 8.40 -7.01
C PHE A 159 -2.48 7.68 -8.12
N GLY A 160 -2.45 8.25 -9.33
CA GLY A 160 -1.68 7.69 -10.45
C GLY A 160 -0.17 7.74 -10.22
N GLN A 161 0.33 8.80 -9.59
CA GLN A 161 1.73 8.88 -9.19
C GLN A 161 2.06 7.84 -8.12
N ASP A 162 1.24 7.69 -7.08
CA ASP A 162 1.48 6.67 -6.05
C ASP A 162 1.52 5.25 -6.65
N LEU A 163 0.63 4.93 -7.61
CA LEU A 163 0.68 3.65 -8.33
C LEU A 163 1.94 3.49 -9.19
N ARG A 164 2.44 4.56 -9.83
CA ARG A 164 3.70 4.53 -10.59
C ARG A 164 4.90 4.35 -9.67
N ASN A 165 4.94 5.04 -8.54
CA ASN A 165 5.98 4.90 -7.52
C ASN A 165 5.99 3.47 -6.97
N LEU A 166 4.81 2.95 -6.59
CA LEU A 166 4.63 1.57 -6.15
C LEU A 166 5.11 0.58 -7.22
N LYS A 167 4.73 0.78 -8.49
CA LYS A 167 5.19 -0.07 -9.59
C LYS A 167 6.72 -0.05 -9.74
N ARG A 168 7.36 1.12 -9.66
CA ARG A 168 8.82 1.22 -9.75
C ARG A 168 9.48 0.43 -8.63
N HIS A 169 8.99 0.61 -7.40
CA HIS A 169 9.50 -0.09 -6.23
C HIS A 169 9.30 -1.62 -6.34
N LEU A 170 8.11 -2.09 -6.73
CA LEU A 170 7.87 -3.54 -6.93
C LEU A 170 8.81 -4.15 -7.98
N ASN A 171 9.09 -3.43 -9.07
CA ASN A 171 10.05 -3.89 -10.08
C ASN A 171 11.48 -3.92 -9.54
N TYR A 172 11.87 -2.92 -8.74
CA TYR A 172 13.16 -2.89 -8.07
C TYR A 172 13.32 -4.09 -7.13
N ILE A 173 12.33 -4.37 -6.28
CA ILE A 173 12.30 -5.52 -5.38
C ILE A 173 12.45 -6.82 -6.16
N LYS A 174 11.67 -6.98 -7.23
CA LYS A 174 11.69 -8.15 -8.09
C LYS A 174 13.06 -8.36 -8.74
N ALA A 175 13.67 -7.29 -9.25
CA ALA A 175 14.99 -7.34 -9.89
C ALA A 175 16.10 -7.73 -8.92
N ALA A 176 15.96 -7.35 -7.64
CA ALA A 176 16.88 -7.71 -6.56
C ALA A 176 16.57 -9.07 -5.91
N GLY A 177 15.57 -9.80 -6.41
CA GLY A 177 15.25 -11.18 -5.99
C GLY A 177 14.33 -11.29 -4.77
N GLY A 178 13.68 -10.21 -4.33
CA GLY A 178 12.60 -10.29 -3.36
C GLY A 178 11.39 -11.02 -3.94
N THR A 179 10.59 -11.65 -3.08
CA THR A 179 9.40 -12.42 -3.51
C THR A 179 8.13 -12.02 -2.79
N THR A 180 8.26 -11.41 -1.61
CA THR A 180 7.15 -10.99 -0.77
C THR A 180 7.27 -9.49 -0.50
N VAL A 181 6.14 -8.80 -0.51
CA VAL A 181 6.05 -7.37 -0.21
C VAL A 181 4.89 -7.08 0.72
N PHE A 182 5.05 -6.10 1.58
CA PHE A 182 4.05 -5.69 2.56
C PHE A 182 4.21 -4.22 2.93
N PHE A 183 3.19 -3.65 3.56
CA PHE A 183 3.23 -2.27 4.03
C PHE A 183 3.71 -2.21 5.48
N GLU A 184 4.57 -1.23 5.76
CA GLU A 184 4.92 -0.84 7.12
C GLU A 184 4.45 0.59 7.38
N PHE A 185 3.89 0.83 8.56
CA PHE A 185 3.34 2.12 8.95
C PHE A 185 4.18 2.74 10.06
N GLY A 186 4.54 4.03 9.93
CA GLY A 186 5.46 4.72 10.84
C GLY A 186 5.26 6.23 10.92
#